data_AF-A0A661C574-F1
#
_entry.id   AF-A0A661C574-F1
#
_cell.length_a   1.000
_cell.length_b   1.000
_cell.length_c   1.000
_cell.angle_alpha   90.00
_cell.angle_beta   90.00
_cell.angle_gamma   90.00
#
_symmetry.space_group_name_H-M   'P 1'
#
loop_
_entity.id
_entity.type
_entity.pdbx_description
1 polymer ?
#
loop_
_entity_poly.entity_id
_entity_poly.type
_entity_poly.pdbx_seq_one_letter_code
_entity_poly.pdbx_strand_id
1 'polypeptide(L)'
;IGTLEARYPLAKSVAEYAYAAAFRDPRFKSLGEDEFDKITLSISILTPAEAIEFDSDADLINQLNPDIDGLIIQSGQRSATFLPAVWESLPDAEKFLSQLKAKARIRPDENLTSASRYKAIEIHENDI
;
A
#
# COMPACT_ATOMS: atom_id res chain seq x y z
N ILE A 1 9.11 -0.86 2.35
CA ILE A 1 9.64 -1.64 1.20
C ILE A 1 8.70 -2.82 0.95
N GLY A 2 8.43 -3.20 -0.29
CA GLY A 2 7.50 -4.30 -0.63
C GLY A 2 7.20 -4.40 -2.12
N THR A 3 6.22 -5.22 -2.50
CA THR A 3 5.75 -5.40 -3.88
C THR A 3 4.24 -5.60 -3.94
N LEU A 4 3.63 -5.14 -5.03
CA LEU A 4 2.25 -5.47 -5.40
C LEU A 4 2.17 -6.72 -6.29
N GLU A 5 3.30 -7.15 -6.85
CA GLU A 5 3.38 -8.29 -7.76
C GLU A 5 3.93 -9.53 -7.05
N ALA A 6 3.21 -10.64 -7.16
CA ALA A 6 3.64 -11.94 -6.68
C ALA A 6 4.65 -12.58 -7.65
N ARG A 7 5.94 -12.24 -7.52
CA ARG A 7 7.01 -12.78 -8.37
C ARG A 7 7.67 -14.05 -7.82
N TYR A 8 7.61 -14.24 -6.51
CA TYR A 8 8.26 -15.35 -5.80
C TYR A 8 7.30 -15.96 -4.77
N PRO A 9 7.56 -17.22 -4.33
CA PRO A 9 6.84 -17.80 -3.20
C PRO A 9 6.87 -16.87 -1.98
N LEU A 10 5.76 -16.83 -1.23
CA LEU A 10 5.56 -15.88 -0.13
C LEU A 10 6.73 -15.87 0.87
N ALA A 11 7.18 -17.05 1.33
CA ALA A 11 8.28 -17.16 2.29
C ALA A 11 9.59 -16.50 1.77
N LYS A 12 9.89 -16.65 0.48
CA LYS A 12 11.06 -16.00 -0.14
C LYS A 12 10.86 -14.48 -0.20
N SER A 13 9.69 -14.02 -0.62
CA SER A 13 9.37 -12.59 -0.66
C SER A 13 9.48 -11.94 0.72
N VAL A 14 8.96 -12.59 1.77
CA VAL A 14 9.04 -12.08 3.15
C VAL A 14 10.49 -11.89 3.58
N ALA A 15 11.35 -12.89 3.42
CA ALA A 15 12.76 -12.79 3.77
C ALA A 15 13.49 -11.67 2.99
N GLU A 16 13.27 -11.60 1.68
CA GLU A 16 13.89 -10.59 0.81
C GLU A 16 13.45 -9.16 1.18
N TYR A 17 12.14 -8.94 1.38
CA TYR A 17 11.62 -7.62 1.70
C TYR A 17 11.89 -7.19 3.14
N ALA A 18 11.98 -8.12 4.09
CA ALA A 18 12.45 -7.83 5.45
C ALA A 18 13.90 -7.34 5.44
N TYR A 19 14.80 -8.06 4.75
CA TYR A 19 16.18 -7.61 4.58
C TYR A 19 16.27 -6.25 3.88
N ALA A 20 15.50 -6.07 2.80
CA ALA A 20 15.50 -4.81 2.07
C ALA A 20 14.94 -3.64 2.90
N ALA A 21 13.94 -3.88 3.75
CA ALA A 21 13.43 -2.87 4.68
C ALA A 21 14.48 -2.44 5.70
N ALA A 22 15.25 -3.39 6.26
CA ALA A 22 16.27 -3.11 7.27
C ALA A 22 17.54 -2.45 6.68
N PHE A 23 17.96 -2.84 5.47
CA PHE A 23 19.30 -2.48 4.97
C PHE A 23 19.30 -1.71 3.66
N ARG A 24 18.18 -1.61 2.94
CA ARG A 24 18.11 -1.03 1.57
C ARG A 24 17.02 0.02 1.39
N ASP A 25 16.31 0.44 2.44
CA ASP A 25 15.37 1.55 2.33
C ASP A 25 16.15 2.88 2.26
N PRO A 26 16.13 3.60 1.13
CA PRO A 26 16.96 4.80 0.94
C PRO A 26 16.55 5.98 1.83
N ARG A 27 15.40 5.87 2.52
CA ARG A 27 14.89 6.90 3.41
C ARG A 27 15.53 6.84 4.80
N PHE A 28 16.17 5.72 5.15
CA PHE A 28 16.76 5.47 6.46
C PHE A 28 18.22 5.00 6.31
N LYS A 29 18.99 5.08 7.40
CA LYS A 29 20.27 4.36 7.47
C LYS A 29 19.97 2.86 7.61
N SER A 30 20.92 2.03 7.18
CA SER A 30 20.88 0.60 7.47
C SER A 30 20.78 0.35 8.98
N LEU A 31 19.96 -0.63 9.36
CA LEU A 31 19.73 -1.02 10.75
C LEU A 31 21.05 -1.36 11.47
N GLY A 32 21.27 -0.74 12.62
CA GLY A 32 22.40 -1.02 13.51
C GLY A 32 22.17 -2.25 14.38
N GLU A 33 23.27 -2.86 14.85
CA GLU A 33 23.21 -4.01 15.76
C GLU A 33 22.56 -3.65 17.10
N ASP A 34 22.79 -2.43 17.60
CA ASP A 34 22.20 -1.90 18.84
C ASP A 34 20.73 -1.50 18.72
N GLU A 35 20.19 -1.47 17.50
CA GLU A 35 18.78 -1.22 17.19
C GLU A 35 18.01 -2.53 16.98
N PHE A 36 18.70 -3.64 16.69
CA PHE A 36 18.07 -4.90 16.29
C PHE A 36 17.08 -5.44 17.32
N ASP A 37 17.43 -5.39 18.61
CA ASP A 37 16.54 -5.86 19.69
C ASP A 37 15.42 -4.85 20.06
N LYS A 38 15.36 -3.69 19.38
CA LYS A 38 14.42 -2.60 19.68
C LYS A 38 13.39 -2.38 18.57
N ILE A 39 13.51 -3.04 17.44
CA ILE A 39 12.52 -2.95 16.36
C ILE A 39 11.34 -3.86 16.64
N THR A 40 10.20 -3.54 16.05
CA THR A 40 9.05 -4.43 15.99
C THR A 40 8.78 -4.79 14.55
N LEU A 41 8.52 -6.06 14.30
CA LEU A 41 8.19 -6.55 12.95
C LEU A 41 6.70 -6.41 12.65
N SER A 42 6.40 -6.01 11.42
CA SER A 42 5.05 -5.95 10.85
C SER A 42 5.11 -6.43 9.41
N ILE A 43 4.24 -7.37 9.05
CA ILE A 43 4.17 -7.96 7.71
C ILE A 43 2.76 -7.79 7.17
N SER A 44 2.64 -7.10 6.04
CA SER A 44 1.38 -6.96 5.29
C SER A 44 1.38 -7.91 4.09
N ILE A 45 0.52 -8.93 4.10
CA ILE A 45 0.35 -9.88 2.99
C ILE A 45 -0.84 -9.46 2.14
N LEU A 46 -0.60 -9.16 0.86
CA LEU A 46 -1.62 -8.61 -0.03
C LEU A 46 -2.37 -9.72 -0.77
N THR A 47 -3.68 -9.59 -0.88
CA THR A 47 -4.48 -10.40 -1.80
C THR A 47 -4.20 -9.96 -3.25
N PRO A 48 -4.52 -10.81 -4.25
CA PRO A 48 -4.58 -10.35 -5.64
C PRO A 48 -5.49 -9.11 -5.76
N ALA A 49 -5.08 -8.15 -6.59
CA ALA A 49 -5.86 -6.94 -6.81
C ALA A 49 -7.01 -7.22 -7.78
N GLU A 50 -8.18 -6.67 -7.44
CA GLU A 50 -9.41 -6.72 -8.23
C GLU A 50 -9.66 -5.36 -8.87
N ALA A 51 -9.91 -5.33 -10.18
CA ALA A 51 -10.24 -4.10 -10.88
C ALA A 51 -11.56 -3.51 -10.36
N ILE A 52 -11.61 -2.18 -10.27
CA ILE A 52 -12.84 -1.44 -9.98
C ILE A 52 -13.28 -0.80 -11.29
N GLU A 53 -14.52 -1.06 -11.71
CA GLU A 53 -15.16 -0.32 -12.79
C GLU A 53 -15.80 0.94 -12.20
N PHE A 54 -15.49 2.09 -12.77
CA PHE A 54 -16.00 3.37 -12.30
C PHE A 54 -16.10 4.37 -13.45
N ASP A 55 -17.09 5.26 -13.38
CA ASP A 55 -17.30 6.31 -14.39
C ASP A 55 -16.79 7.69 -13.93
N SER A 56 -16.49 7.83 -12.64
CA SER A 56 -15.97 9.08 -12.05
C SER A 56 -15.23 8.81 -10.74
N ASP A 57 -14.48 9.82 -10.26
CA ASP A 57 -13.89 9.78 -8.91
C ASP A 57 -14.95 9.57 -7.82
N ALA A 58 -16.11 10.22 -7.94
CA ALA A 58 -17.20 10.09 -6.97
C ALA A 58 -17.78 8.67 -6.92
N ASP A 59 -17.92 8.04 -8.09
CA ASP A 59 -18.32 6.64 -8.20
C ASP A 59 -17.27 5.71 -7.57
N LEU A 60 -15.99 5.89 -7.91
CA LEU A 60 -14.90 5.15 -7.29
C LEU A 60 -14.91 5.28 -5.76
N ILE A 61 -15.05 6.50 -5.23
CA ILE A 61 -15.11 6.78 -3.79
C ILE A 61 -16.26 6.01 -3.12
N ASN A 62 -17.45 5.98 -3.73
CA ASN A 62 -18.62 5.29 -3.18
C ASN A 62 -18.47 3.76 -3.14
N GLN A 63 -17.55 3.19 -3.90
CA GLN A 63 -17.28 1.75 -3.95
C GLN A 63 -16.19 1.29 -2.97
N LEU A 64 -15.44 2.23 -2.37
CA LEU A 64 -14.38 1.91 -1.41
C LEU A 64 -14.96 1.57 -0.04
N ASN A 65 -14.34 0.57 0.59
CA ASN A 65 -14.64 0.19 1.97
C ASN A 65 -13.48 0.66 2.87
N PRO A 66 -13.69 1.70 3.70
CA PRO A 66 -12.73 2.12 4.71
C PRO A 66 -12.30 0.95 5.59
N ASP A 67 -11.04 1.00 6.05
CA ASP A 67 -10.36 -0.01 6.88
C ASP A 67 -10.19 -1.41 6.24
N ILE A 68 -10.74 -1.63 5.03
CA ILE A 68 -10.69 -2.92 4.33
C ILE A 68 -9.88 -2.82 3.04
N ASP A 69 -10.17 -1.81 2.22
CA ASP A 69 -9.63 -1.73 0.86
C ASP A 69 -8.28 -1.01 0.83
N GLY A 70 -7.25 -1.71 0.39
CA GLY A 70 -6.07 -1.07 -0.19
C GLY A 70 -6.39 -0.67 -1.62
N LEU A 71 -5.86 0.45 -2.09
CA LEU A 71 -6.20 1.02 -3.40
C LEU A 71 -4.94 1.27 -4.22
N ILE A 72 -4.94 0.78 -5.45
CA ILE A 72 -3.98 1.08 -6.50
C ILE A 72 -4.68 1.98 -7.50
N ILE A 73 -4.07 3.12 -7.83
CA ILE A 73 -4.55 4.01 -8.90
C ILE A 73 -3.47 4.17 -9.96
N GLN A 74 -3.91 4.42 -11.19
CA GLN A 74 -3.03 4.74 -12.30
C GLN A 74 -3.62 5.85 -13.17
N SER A 75 -2.76 6.77 -13.61
CA SER A 75 -3.05 7.69 -14.72
C SER A 75 -1.86 7.75 -15.66
N GLY A 76 -2.02 7.18 -16.86
CA GLY A 76 -0.93 6.99 -17.82
C GLY A 76 0.20 6.16 -17.20
N GLN A 77 1.40 6.76 -17.07
CA GLN A 77 2.60 6.12 -16.50
C GLN A 77 2.77 6.36 -14.99
N ARG A 78 1.89 7.16 -14.37
CA ARG A 78 1.94 7.44 -12.92
C ARG A 78 1.02 6.47 -12.19
N SER A 79 1.53 5.88 -11.13
CA SER A 79 0.75 5.04 -10.23
C SER A 79 1.18 5.23 -8.78
N ALA A 80 0.25 4.94 -7.88
CA ALA A 80 0.54 4.82 -6.46
C ALA A 80 -0.41 3.83 -5.80
N THR A 81 -0.06 3.43 -4.59
CA THR A 81 -0.88 2.57 -3.75
C THR A 81 -0.93 3.09 -2.32
N PHE A 82 -2.07 2.86 -1.66
CA PHE A 82 -2.22 2.89 -0.21
C PHE A 82 -2.68 1.53 0.28
N LEU A 83 -2.10 1.10 1.41
CA LEU A 83 -2.51 -0.10 2.15
C LEU A 83 -3.81 0.19 2.93
N PRO A 84 -4.58 -0.84 3.30
CA PRO A 84 -5.76 -0.67 4.17
C PRO A 84 -5.44 0.08 5.48
N ALA A 85 -4.28 -0.16 6.09
CA ALA A 85 -3.86 0.51 7.33
C ALA A 85 -3.80 2.05 7.24
N VAL A 86 -3.75 2.62 6.02
CA VAL A 86 -3.74 4.09 5.85
C VAL A 86 -5.09 4.71 6.25
N TRP A 87 -6.20 3.96 6.18
CA TRP A 87 -7.52 4.42 6.58
C TRP A 87 -7.57 4.92 8.03
N GLU A 88 -6.78 4.33 8.94
CA GLU A 88 -6.69 4.80 10.33
C GLU A 88 -6.30 6.29 10.44
N SER A 89 -5.44 6.75 9.53
CA SER A 89 -5.00 8.15 9.46
C SER A 89 -5.84 9.02 8.52
N LEU A 90 -6.54 8.39 7.57
CA LEU A 90 -7.34 9.04 6.52
C LEU A 90 -8.68 8.31 6.36
N PRO A 91 -9.60 8.40 7.33
CA PRO A 91 -10.86 7.63 7.31
C PRO A 91 -11.87 8.16 6.29
N ASP A 92 -11.64 9.37 5.77
CA ASP A 92 -12.49 10.01 4.76
C ASP A 92 -12.03 9.61 3.35
N ALA A 93 -12.91 8.95 2.59
CA ALA A 93 -12.58 8.37 1.29
C ALA A 93 -12.20 9.42 0.22
N GLU A 94 -12.78 10.63 0.28
CA GLU A 94 -12.40 11.72 -0.62
C GLU A 94 -10.96 12.19 -0.35
N LYS A 95 -10.61 12.37 0.93
CA LYS A 95 -9.23 12.69 1.35
C LYS A 95 -8.27 11.55 1.04
N PHE A 96 -8.69 10.31 1.24
CA PHE A 96 -7.88 9.13 0.90
C PHE A 96 -7.50 9.13 -0.58
N LEU A 97 -8.48 9.27 -1.48
CA LEU A 97 -8.24 9.30 -2.92
C LEU A 97 -7.38 10.52 -3.33
N SER A 98 -7.68 11.70 -2.80
CA SER A 98 -6.93 12.92 -3.16
C SER A 98 -5.47 12.89 -2.70
N GLN A 99 -5.19 12.37 -1.49
CA GLN A 99 -3.83 12.15 -1.01
C GLN A 99 -3.09 11.08 -1.83
N LEU A 100 -3.81 10.03 -2.26
CA LEU A 100 -3.25 9.00 -3.11
C LEU A 100 -2.88 9.56 -4.51
N LYS A 101 -3.76 10.38 -5.11
CA LYS A 101 -3.45 11.13 -6.34
C LYS A 101 -2.22 12.03 -6.16
N ALA A 102 -2.14 12.77 -5.05
CA ALA A 102 -0.97 13.61 -4.74
C ALA A 102 0.33 12.79 -4.64
N LYS A 103 0.28 11.63 -3.97
CA LYS A 103 1.41 10.68 -3.88
C LYS A 103 1.87 10.19 -5.27
N ALA A 104 0.93 9.95 -6.19
CA ALA A 104 1.20 9.58 -7.58
C ALA A 104 1.59 10.78 -8.47
N ARG A 105 1.57 12.02 -7.95
CA ARG A 105 1.72 13.26 -8.72
C ARG A 105 0.66 13.41 -9.81
N ILE A 106 -0.56 12.97 -9.54
CA ILE A 106 -1.76 13.10 -10.38
C ILE A 106 -2.53 14.34 -9.90
N ARG A 107 -2.98 15.20 -10.82
CA ARG A 107 -3.76 16.39 -10.44
C ARG A 107 -5.16 15.98 -9.95
N PRO A 108 -5.80 16.75 -9.05
CA PRO A 108 -7.13 16.41 -8.53
C PRO A 108 -8.19 16.22 -9.63
N ASP A 109 -8.15 17.07 -10.67
CA ASP A 109 -9.08 17.06 -11.81
C ASP A 109 -8.67 16.09 -12.94
N GLU A 110 -7.57 15.36 -12.76
CA GLU A 110 -7.10 14.41 -13.75
C GLU A 110 -7.78 13.05 -13.59
N ASN A 111 -8.31 12.53 -14.70
CA ASN A 111 -8.98 11.23 -14.74
C ASN A 111 -7.99 10.08 -14.55
N LEU A 112 -8.41 9.08 -13.79
CA LEU A 112 -7.68 7.84 -13.66
C LEU A 112 -7.88 6.97 -14.89
N THR A 113 -6.83 6.28 -15.30
CA THR A 113 -6.87 5.26 -16.36
C THR A 113 -7.36 3.93 -15.81
N SER A 114 -7.01 3.61 -14.56
CA SER A 114 -7.50 2.43 -13.86
C SER A 114 -7.43 2.59 -12.35
N ALA A 115 -8.25 1.80 -11.66
CA ALA A 115 -8.20 1.61 -10.23
C ALA A 115 -8.37 0.12 -9.92
N SER A 116 -7.71 -0.36 -8.88
CA SER A 116 -7.87 -1.73 -8.38
C SER A 116 -7.78 -1.74 -6.87
N ARG A 117 -8.60 -2.56 -6.22
CA ARG A 117 -8.55 -2.77 -4.77
C ARG A 117 -7.93 -4.11 -4.41
N TYR A 118 -7.37 -4.19 -3.23
CA TYR A 118 -6.90 -5.43 -2.63
C TYR A 118 -7.11 -5.36 -1.12
N LYS A 119 -7.00 -6.50 -0.43
CA LYS A 119 -7.00 -6.55 1.03
C LYS A 119 -5.59 -6.90 1.51
N ALA A 120 -5.30 -6.56 2.75
CA ALA A 120 -4.08 -6.95 3.42
C ALA A 120 -4.39 -7.79 4.66
N ILE A 121 -3.64 -8.86 4.85
CA ILE A 121 -3.56 -9.58 6.11
C ILE A 121 -2.34 -9.02 6.84
N GLU A 122 -2.56 -8.35 7.97
CA GLU A 122 -1.50 -7.81 8.81
C GLU A 122 -1.07 -8.85 9.85
N ILE A 123 0.23 -9.00 10.02
CA ILE A 123 0.85 -9.85 11.03
C ILE A 123 1.84 -8.97 11.80
N HIS A 124 1.64 -8.82 13.09
CA HIS A 124 2.54 -8.10 13.98
C HIS A 124 3.31 -9.07 14.86
N GLU A 125 4.51 -8.68 15.32
CA GLU A 125 5.35 -9.50 16.20
C GLU A 125 4.62 -9.97 17.47
N ASN A 126 3.73 -9.14 18.02
CA ASN A 126 2.93 -9.48 19.21
C ASN A 126 1.87 -10.57 18.96
N ASP A 127 1.61 -10.93 17.70
CA ASP A 127 0.64 -11.97 17.33
C ASP A 127 1.25 -13.39 17.34
N ILE A 128 2.56 -13.53 17.59
CA ILE A 128 3.36 -14.77 17.48
C ILE A 128 3.81 -15.28 18.86
#